data_AF-A0A961FFA1-F1
#
_entry.id   AF-A0A961FFA1-F1
#
_cell.length_a   1.000
_cell.length_b   1.000
_cell.length_c   1.000
_cell.angle_alpha   90.00
_cell.angle_beta   90.00
_cell.angle_gamma   90.00
#
_symmetry.space_group_name_H-M   'P 1'
#
loop_
_entity.id
_entity.type
_entity.pdbx_description
1 polymer ?
#
loop_
_entity_poly.entity_id
_entity_poly.type
_entity_poly.pdbx_seq_one_letter_code
_entity_poly.pdbx_strand_id
1 'polypeptide(L)'
;MVAASPAGGLRIGQGVSSHRISPGKSAALAGCSVAIQIGDASGDGDVASQAVLSALMNALALPGIDTLFPSDDTEALRENGLVLLSQTVTALRRRQLDALSSVSLSLHLADWQAVNAHWEELCGMLASALQLERDCVGISIGPVPDGMDPECMYAFASLLCQRRDPFANAPKSTTAPSREQRTAEAARSLFDNPEPAPPRAEPDILEDPTLPRRAREFEQAVRSGLPPLPRAQTPQPGSTLYVYSDGASRGNPGKAATGFVVMDGAGLLVHEGGSRLEDCTNNQAEYRALIEALEWVERELGHDFHLECRLDSELVVKQLKGEYKVKKEELKPLSMKALNLLMYFTAFELRHVPRAENARADAMANAVLDGGS
;
A
#
# COMPACT_ATOMS: atom_id res chain seq x y z
N MET A 1 26.63 -16.85 24.30
CA MET A 1 26.53 -17.00 22.83
C MET A 1 26.17 -15.62 22.30
N VAL A 2 27.16 -14.86 21.82
CA VAL A 2 26.98 -13.48 21.37
C VAL A 2 26.28 -13.52 20.01
N ALA A 3 25.07 -12.97 19.91
CA ALA A 3 24.37 -12.84 18.65
C ALA A 3 25.26 -12.07 17.67
N ALA A 4 25.47 -12.63 16.48
CA ALA A 4 26.22 -11.97 15.42
C ALA A 4 25.55 -10.63 15.09
N SER A 5 26.28 -9.53 15.29
CA SER A 5 25.81 -8.18 14.97
C SER A 5 25.53 -8.10 13.46
N PRO A 6 24.33 -7.67 13.02
CA PRO A 6 24.04 -7.56 11.60
C PRO A 6 25.01 -6.52 11.00
N ALA A 7 25.73 -6.91 9.96
CA ALA A 7 26.86 -6.18 9.37
C ALA A 7 26.44 -4.92 8.58
N GLY A 8 25.68 -4.03 9.22
CA GLY A 8 25.18 -2.78 8.67
C GLY A 8 25.46 -1.61 9.59
N GLY A 9 26.16 -0.59 9.11
CA GLY A 9 26.33 0.67 9.85
C GLY A 9 25.05 1.50 9.84
N LEU A 10 24.82 2.27 10.91
CA LEU A 10 23.77 3.28 10.95
C LEU A 10 23.99 4.33 9.85
N ARG A 11 22.89 4.75 9.22
CA ARG A 11 22.85 5.76 8.18
C ARG A 11 21.81 6.81 8.53
N ILE A 12 22.14 8.05 8.25
CA ILE A 12 21.22 9.17 8.32
C ILE A 12 20.98 9.69 6.91
N GLY A 13 19.73 10.03 6.62
CA GLY A 13 19.34 10.76 5.43
C GLY A 13 18.57 12.01 5.80
N GLN A 14 18.72 13.02 4.97
CA GLN A 14 18.03 14.30 5.08
C GLN A 14 17.27 14.53 3.80
N GLY A 15 16.03 15.02 3.89
CA GLY A 15 15.19 15.30 2.74
C GLY A 15 14.46 16.62 2.92
N VAL A 16 14.29 17.35 1.83
CA VAL A 16 13.60 18.64 1.81
C VAL A 16 12.65 18.65 0.63
N SER A 17 11.42 19.12 0.86
CA SER A 17 10.45 19.41 -0.21
C SER A 17 9.71 20.70 0.09
N SER A 18 9.27 21.40 -0.95
CA SER A 18 8.50 22.63 -0.84
C SER A 18 7.54 22.79 -2.01
N HIS A 19 6.34 23.29 -1.74
CA HIS A 19 5.33 23.61 -2.76
C HIS A 19 4.67 24.96 -2.47
N ARG A 20 4.31 25.70 -3.53
CA ARG A 20 3.56 26.95 -3.40
C ARG A 20 2.09 26.64 -3.13
N ILE A 21 1.54 27.29 -2.12
CA ILE A 21 0.13 27.30 -1.73
C ILE A 21 -0.58 28.27 -2.69
N SER A 22 -1.69 27.87 -3.30
CA SER A 22 -2.52 28.78 -4.10
C SER A 22 -3.99 28.35 -4.08
N PRO A 23 -4.94 29.28 -4.28
CA PRO A 23 -6.35 28.96 -4.18
C PRO A 23 -6.81 28.07 -5.34
N GLY A 24 -7.36 26.88 -5.06
CA GLY A 24 -8.10 26.11 -6.07
C GLY A 24 -7.99 24.58 -6.06
N LYS A 25 -7.06 23.96 -5.31
CA LYS A 25 -6.94 22.47 -5.22
C LYS A 25 -6.62 21.99 -3.79
N SER A 26 -7.14 20.82 -3.40
CA SER A 26 -6.88 20.19 -2.10
C SER A 26 -5.55 19.44 -2.09
N ALA A 27 -4.75 19.65 -1.04
CA ALA A 27 -3.54 18.91 -0.72
C ALA A 27 -3.80 17.53 -0.12
N ALA A 28 -2.87 16.59 -0.33
CA ALA A 28 -2.62 15.54 0.65
C ALA A 28 -1.32 15.85 1.41
N LEU A 29 -1.29 15.63 2.72
CA LEU A 29 -0.06 15.65 3.51
C LEU A 29 0.11 14.30 4.20
N ALA A 30 1.22 13.63 3.94
CA ALA A 30 1.40 12.24 4.37
C ALA A 30 0.16 11.38 4.04
N GLY A 31 -0.42 11.57 2.84
CA GLY A 31 -1.66 10.94 2.37
C GLY A 31 -2.96 11.36 3.08
N CYS A 32 -2.91 12.10 4.18
CA CYS A 32 -4.10 12.65 4.84
C CYS A 32 -4.66 13.80 3.98
N SER A 33 -5.94 13.74 3.66
CA SER A 33 -6.65 14.82 2.97
C SER A 33 -6.89 15.99 3.92
N VAL A 34 -5.84 16.76 4.20
CA VAL A 34 -5.97 18.01 4.93
C VAL A 34 -6.46 19.08 3.96
N ALA A 35 -7.47 19.86 4.34
CA ALA A 35 -8.02 20.94 3.52
C ALA A 35 -7.04 22.13 3.42
N ILE A 36 -5.88 21.93 2.82
CA ILE A 36 -4.85 22.93 2.54
C ILE A 36 -4.90 23.18 1.04
N GLN A 37 -4.95 24.45 0.65
CA GLN A 37 -5.12 24.84 -0.74
C GLN A 37 -3.77 24.94 -1.45
N ILE A 38 -3.45 24.04 -2.37
CA ILE A 38 -2.18 24.08 -3.13
C ILE A 38 -2.40 24.70 -4.51
N GLY A 39 -1.38 25.42 -5.00
CA GLY A 39 -1.34 25.94 -6.35
C GLY A 39 -0.96 24.92 -7.41
N ASP A 40 -0.35 25.40 -8.50
CA ASP A 40 0.08 24.59 -9.65
C ASP A 40 1.24 23.66 -9.30
N ALA A 41 0.98 22.65 -8.48
CA ALA A 41 1.85 21.51 -8.24
C ALA A 41 1.59 20.44 -9.32
N SER A 42 2.67 19.85 -9.85
CA SER A 42 2.59 18.61 -10.63
C SER A 42 2.43 17.41 -9.67
N GLY A 43 1.21 17.12 -9.22
CA GLY A 43 0.90 16.02 -8.28
C GLY A 43 -0.10 16.38 -7.17
N ASP A 44 -0.18 15.58 -6.10
CA ASP A 44 -0.99 15.84 -4.88
C ASP A 44 -0.42 16.95 -3.97
N GLY A 45 0.79 17.40 -4.27
CA GLY A 45 1.53 18.40 -3.50
C GLY A 45 1.93 17.94 -2.09
N ASP A 46 2.03 16.62 -1.85
CA ASP A 46 2.45 16.04 -0.58
C ASP A 46 3.94 16.25 -0.32
N VAL A 47 4.29 17.44 0.16
CA VAL A 47 5.66 17.78 0.57
C VAL A 47 6.18 16.84 1.66
N ALA A 48 5.31 16.30 2.51
CA ALA A 48 5.69 15.50 3.66
C ALA A 48 6.27 14.17 3.19
N SER A 49 5.49 13.44 2.39
CA SER A 49 5.92 12.17 1.82
C SER A 49 7.12 12.33 0.90
N GLN A 50 7.16 13.40 0.09
CA GLN A 50 8.30 13.70 -0.79
C GLN A 50 9.60 13.97 -0.01
N ALA A 51 9.52 14.74 1.09
CA ALA A 51 10.69 14.99 1.94
C ALA A 51 11.17 13.70 2.61
N VAL A 52 10.26 12.88 3.16
CA VAL A 52 10.61 11.61 3.79
C VAL A 52 11.21 10.63 2.79
N LEU A 53 10.63 10.53 1.59
CA LEU A 53 11.17 9.70 0.51
C LEU A 53 12.59 10.16 0.13
N SER A 54 12.80 11.47 -0.02
CA SER A 54 14.14 12.02 -0.29
C SER A 54 15.13 11.69 0.83
N ALA A 55 14.71 11.78 2.09
CA ALA A 55 15.54 11.37 3.24
C ALA A 55 15.89 9.89 3.18
N LEU A 56 14.94 9.03 2.83
CA LEU A 56 15.15 7.59 2.67
C LEU A 56 16.19 7.29 1.57
N MET A 57 16.04 7.89 0.38
CA MET A 57 16.99 7.69 -0.71
C MET A 57 18.40 8.14 -0.32
N ASN A 58 18.52 9.28 0.35
CA ASN A 58 19.80 9.81 0.82
C ASN A 58 20.44 8.94 1.90
N ALA A 59 19.66 8.40 2.84
CA ALA A 59 20.17 7.48 3.87
C ALA A 59 20.79 6.22 3.24
N LEU A 60 20.20 5.74 2.14
CA LEU A 60 20.65 4.55 1.42
C LEU A 60 21.73 4.85 0.37
N ALA A 61 22.05 6.14 0.15
CA ALA A 61 22.93 6.63 -0.91
C ALA A 61 22.46 6.19 -2.31
N LEU A 62 21.15 6.27 -2.54
CA LEU A 62 20.50 6.03 -3.83
C LEU A 62 20.29 7.36 -4.57
N PRO A 63 20.18 7.35 -5.91
CA PRO A 63 19.88 8.55 -6.69
C PRO A 63 18.55 9.18 -6.25
N GLY A 64 18.41 10.50 -6.48
CA GLY A 64 17.17 11.22 -6.21
C GLY A 64 16.00 10.69 -7.03
N ILE A 65 14.79 11.01 -6.58
CA ILE A 65 13.54 10.51 -7.18
C ILE A 65 13.46 10.80 -8.68
N ASP A 66 13.88 11.97 -9.13
CA ASP A 66 13.83 12.37 -10.55
C ASP A 66 14.78 11.56 -11.44
N THR A 67 15.84 10.98 -10.85
CA THR A 67 16.76 10.07 -11.55
C THR A 67 16.22 8.65 -11.60
N LEU A 68 15.38 8.27 -10.63
CA LEU A 68 14.75 6.94 -10.53
C LEU A 68 13.41 6.87 -11.26
N PHE A 69 12.74 8.02 -11.41
CA PHE A 69 11.45 8.20 -12.09
C PHE A 69 11.54 9.42 -13.02
N PRO A 70 12.18 9.29 -14.21
CA PRO A 70 12.30 10.39 -15.16
C PRO A 70 10.94 10.87 -15.67
N SER A 71 10.83 12.19 -15.85
CA SER A 71 9.62 13.02 -15.91
C SER A 71 8.63 12.77 -17.05
N ASP A 72 8.86 11.79 -17.93
CA ASP A 72 8.08 11.62 -19.16
C ASP A 72 6.85 10.71 -18.98
N ASP A 73 6.75 9.99 -17.85
CA ASP A 73 5.75 8.92 -17.62
C ASP A 73 5.10 9.01 -16.20
N THR A 74 5.36 10.12 -15.50
CA THR A 74 5.21 10.26 -14.04
C THR A 74 4.01 11.08 -13.57
N GLU A 75 3.20 11.65 -14.45
CA GLU A 75 2.09 12.51 -14.00
C GLU A 75 1.08 11.72 -13.13
N ALA A 76 0.80 10.46 -13.49
CA ALA A 76 -0.11 9.59 -12.73
C ALA A 76 0.54 8.84 -11.53
N LEU A 77 1.88 8.81 -11.42
CA LEU A 77 2.60 8.28 -10.24
C LEU A 77 2.93 9.39 -9.23
N ARG A 78 2.93 10.65 -9.69
CA ARG A 78 3.01 11.87 -8.86
C ARG A 78 1.68 12.23 -8.19
N GLU A 79 0.61 11.48 -8.45
CA GLU A 79 -0.71 11.73 -7.87
C GLU A 79 -0.83 11.34 -6.39
N ASN A 80 0.10 10.57 -5.81
CA ASN A 80 0.11 10.36 -4.35
C ASN A 80 1.50 10.11 -3.77
N GLY A 81 2.04 11.10 -3.03
CA GLY A 81 3.38 11.01 -2.44
C GLY A 81 3.54 9.87 -1.44
N LEU A 82 2.49 9.58 -0.65
CA LEU A 82 2.54 8.55 0.40
C LEU A 82 2.53 7.13 -0.19
N VAL A 83 1.77 6.90 -1.25
CA VAL A 83 1.77 5.60 -1.97
C VAL A 83 3.15 5.29 -2.52
N LEU A 84 3.79 6.28 -3.16
CA LEU A 84 5.14 6.11 -3.70
C LEU A 84 6.16 5.80 -2.59
N LEU A 85 6.03 6.46 -1.43
CA LEU A 85 6.82 6.16 -0.24
C LEU A 85 6.61 4.72 0.24
N SER A 86 5.36 4.29 0.40
CA SER A 86 5.00 2.93 0.85
C SER A 86 5.51 1.83 -0.08
N GLN A 87 5.37 2.03 -1.40
CA GLN A 87 5.89 1.10 -2.41
C GLN A 87 7.41 1.02 -2.35
N THR A 88 8.09 2.15 -2.18
CA THR A 88 9.55 2.21 -2.06
C THR A 88 10.03 1.43 -0.84
N VAL A 89 9.40 1.64 0.33
CA VAL A 89 9.73 0.92 1.57
C VAL A 89 9.49 -0.57 1.43
N THR A 90 8.37 -0.96 0.82
CA THR A 90 8.04 -2.38 0.56
C THR A 90 9.09 -3.04 -0.33
N ALA A 91 9.52 -2.37 -1.40
CA ALA A 91 10.55 -2.87 -2.30
C ALA A 91 11.91 -3.03 -1.61
N LEU A 92 12.28 -2.07 -0.76
CA LEU A 92 13.53 -2.10 0.02
C LEU A 92 13.55 -3.25 1.04
N ARG A 93 12.44 -3.44 1.77
CA ARG A 93 12.31 -4.51 2.79
C ARG A 93 12.37 -5.91 2.18
N ARG A 94 11.69 -6.13 1.04
CA ARG A 94 11.73 -7.40 0.30
C ARG A 94 13.16 -7.81 -0.07
N ARG A 95 14.00 -6.83 -0.39
CA ARG A 95 15.40 -7.02 -0.77
C ARG A 95 16.34 -6.95 0.43
N GLN A 96 15.81 -6.77 1.64
CA GLN A 96 16.54 -6.62 2.89
C GLN A 96 17.63 -5.54 2.80
N LEU A 97 17.36 -4.43 2.09
CA LEU A 97 18.33 -3.36 1.86
C LEU A 97 18.34 -2.32 2.99
N ASP A 98 17.29 -2.30 3.80
CA ASP A 98 17.08 -1.34 4.86
C ASP A 98 16.56 -2.00 6.14
N ALA A 99 16.79 -1.30 7.25
CA ALA A 99 16.06 -1.45 8.50
C ALA A 99 15.82 -0.04 9.02
N LEU A 100 14.68 0.54 8.61
CA LEU A 100 14.23 1.83 9.10
C LEU A 100 14.12 1.78 10.62
N SER A 101 14.67 2.79 11.28
CA SER A 101 14.69 2.88 12.73
C SER A 101 13.75 3.98 13.20
N SER A 102 13.86 5.18 12.64
CA SER A 102 12.98 6.29 12.99
C SER A 102 12.99 7.38 11.93
N VAL A 103 11.92 8.18 11.93
CA VAL A 103 11.79 9.38 11.10
C VAL A 103 11.38 10.56 11.98
N SER A 104 11.95 11.72 11.69
CA SER A 104 11.52 13.01 12.22
C SER A 104 11.22 13.93 11.04
N LEU A 105 10.02 14.49 11.01
CA LEU A 105 9.54 15.40 9.98
C LEU A 105 9.15 16.74 10.60
N SER A 106 9.60 17.84 10.01
CA SER A 106 9.16 19.19 10.35
C SER A 106 8.39 19.79 9.17
N LEU A 107 7.14 20.18 9.42
CA LEU A 107 6.24 20.81 8.45
C LEU A 107 6.02 22.26 8.82
N HIS A 108 6.16 23.14 7.83
CA HIS A 108 6.03 24.59 8.00
C HIS A 108 5.11 25.17 6.94
N LEU A 109 4.03 25.81 7.38
CA LEU A 109 3.03 26.42 6.51
C LEU A 109 2.19 27.48 7.24
N ALA A 110 1.45 28.30 6.49
CA ALA A 110 0.63 29.37 7.05
C ALA A 110 -0.49 28.83 7.98
N ASP A 111 -1.28 27.88 7.49
CA ASP A 111 -2.42 27.30 8.23
C ASP A 111 -2.03 26.12 9.14
N TRP A 112 -0.83 26.16 9.71
CA TRP A 112 -0.24 25.04 10.46
C TRP A 112 -1.12 24.55 11.62
N GLN A 113 -1.94 25.41 12.22
CA GLN A 113 -2.85 25.04 13.31
C GLN A 113 -3.94 24.07 12.85
N ALA A 114 -4.47 24.27 11.64
CA ALA A 114 -5.48 23.38 11.06
C ALA A 114 -4.88 22.01 10.76
N VAL A 115 -3.65 21.98 10.22
CA VAL A 115 -2.92 20.73 9.97
C VAL A 115 -2.58 20.01 11.26
N ASN A 116 -2.21 20.76 12.30
CA ASN A 116 -1.86 20.20 13.61
C ASN A 116 -3.05 19.51 14.30
N ALA A 117 -4.30 19.80 13.90
CA ALA A 117 -5.46 19.04 14.36
C ALA A 117 -5.46 17.59 13.85
N HIS A 118 -4.80 17.33 12.72
CA HIS A 118 -4.65 16.00 12.10
C HIS A 118 -3.34 15.30 12.48
N TRP A 119 -2.64 15.79 13.53
CA TRP A 119 -1.29 15.30 13.87
C TRP A 119 -1.23 13.78 14.09
N GLU A 120 -2.22 13.20 14.78
CA GLU A 120 -2.24 11.75 15.05
C GLU A 120 -2.43 10.94 13.77
N GLU A 121 -3.32 11.40 12.90
CA GLU A 121 -3.60 10.78 11.60
C GLU A 121 -2.37 10.83 10.68
N LEU A 122 -1.74 12.01 10.56
CA LEU A 122 -0.52 12.20 9.76
C LEU A 122 0.60 11.25 10.20
N CYS A 123 0.78 11.12 11.51
CA CYS A 123 1.80 10.23 12.02
C CYS A 123 1.44 8.75 11.82
N GLY A 124 0.16 8.37 11.98
CA GLY A 124 -0.31 7.02 11.74
C GLY A 124 -0.14 6.60 10.28
N MET A 125 -0.52 7.47 9.34
CA MET A 125 -0.34 7.23 7.91
C MET A 125 1.13 7.12 7.52
N LEU A 126 1.98 8.01 8.05
CA LEU A 126 3.42 7.94 7.80
C LEU A 126 4.06 6.70 8.43
N ALA A 127 3.64 6.31 9.64
CA ALA A 127 4.09 5.08 10.30
C ALA A 127 3.71 3.84 9.48
N SER A 128 2.46 3.78 9.00
CA SER A 128 1.96 2.71 8.14
C SER A 128 2.75 2.63 6.83
N ALA A 129 2.94 3.76 6.14
CA ALA A 129 3.71 3.84 4.90
C ALA A 129 5.18 3.41 5.08
N LEU A 130 5.80 3.78 6.19
CA LEU A 130 7.17 3.39 6.54
C LEU A 130 7.26 2.00 7.19
N GLN A 131 6.11 1.36 7.47
CA GLN A 131 6.00 0.12 8.23
C GLN A 131 6.76 0.18 9.58
N LEU A 132 6.70 1.34 10.23
CA LEU A 132 7.33 1.62 11.53
C LEU A 132 6.29 1.57 12.65
N GLU A 133 6.76 1.29 13.86
CA GLU A 133 5.94 1.52 15.06
C GLU A 133 5.71 3.03 15.25
N ARG A 134 4.57 3.38 15.84
CA ARG A 134 4.11 4.78 15.96
C ARG A 134 5.08 5.68 16.73
N ASP A 135 5.78 5.13 17.71
CA ASP A 135 6.78 5.81 18.55
C ASP A 135 8.10 6.11 17.81
N CYS A 136 8.31 5.51 16.64
CA CYS A 136 9.43 5.78 15.75
C CYS A 136 9.16 6.92 14.76
N VAL A 137 7.98 7.54 14.81
CA VAL A 137 7.56 8.63 13.92
C VAL A 137 7.32 9.93 14.71
N GLY A 138 8.17 10.93 14.48
CA GLY A 138 7.99 12.28 15.00
C GLY A 138 7.59 13.26 13.90
N ILE A 139 6.51 14.02 14.12
CA ILE A 139 6.12 15.14 13.25
C ILE A 139 6.02 16.41 14.09
N SER A 140 6.71 17.48 13.69
CA SER A 140 6.58 18.82 14.24
C SER A 140 5.91 19.72 13.21
N ILE A 141 4.85 20.43 13.57
CA ILE A 141 4.08 21.28 12.65
C ILE A 141 4.09 22.70 13.21
N GLY A 142 4.50 23.68 12.39
CA GLY A 142 4.65 25.06 12.84
C GLY A 142 4.50 26.09 11.72
N PRO A 143 4.60 27.38 12.06
CA PRO A 143 4.53 28.46 11.08
C PRO A 143 5.72 28.41 10.12
N VAL A 144 5.55 29.05 8.96
CA VAL A 144 6.65 29.33 8.04
C VAL A 144 7.72 30.17 8.77
N PRO A 145 9.01 29.73 8.79
CA PRO A 145 10.08 30.48 9.44
C PRO A 145 10.29 31.86 8.84
N ASP A 146 10.76 32.80 9.66
CA ASP A 146 11.11 34.15 9.22
C ASP A 146 12.15 34.11 8.09
N GLY A 147 11.87 34.81 6.99
CA GLY A 147 12.74 34.86 5.81
C GLY A 147 12.46 33.81 4.75
N MET A 148 11.49 32.93 4.95
CA MET A 148 10.94 32.04 3.90
C MET A 148 9.67 32.64 3.26
N ASP A 149 9.29 32.14 2.08
CA ASP A 149 8.10 32.61 1.38
C ASP A 149 6.84 32.12 2.14
N PRO A 150 6.00 33.03 2.68
CA PRO A 150 4.82 32.64 3.46
C PRO A 150 3.74 31.97 2.61
N GLU A 151 3.79 32.11 1.28
CA GLU A 151 2.90 31.42 0.35
C GLU A 151 3.41 30.01 0.01
N CYS A 152 4.44 29.51 0.68
CA CYS A 152 4.97 28.18 0.47
C CYS A 152 4.81 27.30 1.70
N MET A 153 4.62 26.02 1.44
CA MET A 153 4.69 24.96 2.42
C MET A 153 6.05 24.28 2.31
N TYR A 154 6.68 23.99 3.45
CA TYR A 154 8.00 23.36 3.52
C TYR A 154 7.97 22.11 4.40
N ALA A 155 8.70 21.08 3.96
CA ALA A 155 8.89 19.84 4.70
C ALA A 155 10.38 19.51 4.81
N PHE A 156 10.83 19.20 6.02
CA PHE A 156 12.19 18.78 6.32
C PHE A 156 12.16 17.44 7.04
N ALA A 157 12.71 16.39 6.43
CA ALA A 157 12.72 15.05 6.98
C ALA A 157 14.15 14.62 7.34
N SER A 158 14.30 14.06 8.53
CA SER A 158 15.48 13.33 8.99
C SER A 158 15.11 11.87 9.18
N LEU A 159 15.85 10.96 8.57
CA LEU A 159 15.58 9.53 8.65
C LEU A 159 16.83 8.78 9.14
N LEU A 160 16.63 7.91 10.12
CA LEU A 160 17.64 6.98 10.62
C LEU A 160 17.31 5.57 10.14
N CYS A 161 18.27 4.91 9.51
CA CYS A 161 18.14 3.50 9.18
C CYS A 161 19.45 2.75 9.40
N GLN A 162 19.37 1.44 9.56
CA GLN A 162 20.51 0.56 9.48
C GLN A 162 20.57 -0.02 8.06
N ARG A 163 21.64 0.28 7.32
CA ARG A 163 21.81 -0.29 5.97
C ARG A 163 22.23 -1.74 6.10
N ARG A 164 21.36 -2.67 5.70
CA ARG A 164 21.70 -4.09 5.63
C ARG A 164 22.48 -4.33 4.33
N ASP A 165 23.67 -4.93 4.43
CA ASP A 165 24.45 -5.31 3.24
C ASP A 165 23.95 -6.68 2.76
N PRO A 166 23.25 -6.77 1.60
CA PRO A 166 22.75 -8.03 1.07
C PRO A 166 23.89 -9.00 0.71
N PHE A 167 25.13 -8.50 0.57
CA PHE A 167 26.32 -9.30 0.25
C PHE A 167 27.16 -9.67 1.48
N ALA A 168 26.75 -9.29 2.70
CA ALA A 168 27.51 -9.61 3.92
C ALA A 168 27.73 -11.13 4.13
N ASN A 169 26.82 -11.95 3.61
CA ASN A 169 26.89 -13.42 3.66
C ASN A 169 27.38 -14.06 2.35
N ALA A 170 27.73 -13.28 1.32
CA ALA A 170 28.27 -13.81 0.08
C ALA A 170 29.72 -14.29 0.29
N PRO A 171 30.12 -15.44 -0.30
CA PRO A 171 31.51 -15.90 -0.22
C PRO A 171 32.44 -14.79 -0.73
N LYS A 172 33.49 -14.47 0.03
CA LYS A 172 34.44 -13.40 -0.26
C LYS A 172 35.10 -13.63 -1.64
N SER A 173 34.50 -13.06 -2.68
CA SER A 173 35.08 -12.98 -4.01
C SER A 173 36.17 -11.89 -4.00
N THR A 174 37.32 -12.19 -4.61
CA THR A 174 38.54 -11.37 -4.63
C THR A 174 38.46 -10.11 -5.51
N THR A 175 37.31 -9.82 -6.11
CA THR A 175 37.05 -8.56 -6.83
C THR A 175 35.73 -7.98 -6.36
N ALA A 176 35.77 -7.27 -5.23
CA ALA A 176 34.60 -6.60 -4.70
C ALA A 176 34.29 -5.35 -5.58
N PRO A 177 33.07 -5.19 -6.12
CA PRO A 177 32.73 -4.08 -7.00
C PRO A 177 32.92 -2.73 -6.30
N SER A 178 33.22 -1.69 -7.08
CA SER A 178 33.42 -0.33 -6.58
C SER A 178 32.13 0.20 -5.93
N ARG A 179 32.26 1.21 -5.06
CA ARG A 179 31.11 1.81 -4.35
C ARG A 179 30.04 2.33 -5.32
N GLU A 180 30.46 2.94 -6.43
CA GLU A 180 29.55 3.40 -7.49
C GLU A 180 28.88 2.25 -8.23
N GLN A 181 29.61 1.17 -8.52
CA GLN A 181 29.04 -0.01 -9.16
C GLN A 181 27.99 -0.67 -8.27
N ARG A 182 28.23 -0.77 -6.96
CA ARG A 182 27.24 -1.30 -6.01
C ARG A 182 26.00 -0.43 -5.89
N THR A 183 26.15 0.90 -5.91
CA THR A 183 25.01 1.82 -5.85
C THR A 183 24.21 1.79 -7.15
N ALA A 184 24.87 1.76 -8.30
CA ALA A 184 24.21 1.69 -9.61
C ALA A 184 23.53 0.34 -9.84
N GLU A 185 24.15 -0.76 -9.40
CA GLU A 185 23.59 -2.11 -9.48
C GLU A 185 22.46 -2.30 -8.46
N ALA A 186 22.54 -1.73 -7.26
CA ALA A 186 21.42 -1.72 -6.32
C ALA A 186 20.23 -0.89 -6.85
N ALA A 187 20.50 0.29 -7.43
CA ALA A 187 19.47 1.13 -8.05
C ALA A 187 18.84 0.46 -9.28
N ARG A 188 19.62 -0.19 -10.15
CA ARG A 188 19.09 -0.97 -11.29
C ARG A 188 18.33 -2.20 -10.81
N SER A 189 18.92 -2.98 -9.90
CA SER A 189 18.31 -4.18 -9.35
C SER A 189 16.98 -3.88 -8.69
N LEU A 190 16.85 -2.79 -7.89
CA LEU A 190 15.61 -2.36 -7.22
C LEU A 190 14.39 -2.34 -8.16
N PHE A 191 14.60 -2.05 -9.45
CA PHE A 191 13.55 -1.83 -10.44
C PHE A 191 13.63 -2.74 -11.68
N ASP A 192 14.71 -3.53 -11.86
CA ASP A 192 14.78 -4.59 -12.86
C ASP A 192 14.08 -5.86 -12.34
N ASN A 193 13.06 -6.29 -13.09
CA ASN A 193 12.39 -7.58 -12.90
C ASN A 193 13.39 -8.71 -13.19
N PRO A 194 13.74 -9.60 -12.23
CA PRO A 194 14.33 -10.87 -12.63
C PRO A 194 13.28 -11.64 -13.45
N GLU A 195 13.74 -12.32 -14.51
CA GLU A 195 12.92 -13.33 -15.19
C GLU A 195 12.32 -14.27 -14.14
N PRO A 196 11.04 -14.65 -14.27
CA PRO A 196 10.41 -15.55 -13.31
C PRO A 196 11.24 -16.83 -13.23
N ALA A 197 11.68 -17.16 -12.02
CA ALA A 197 12.28 -18.46 -11.77
C ALA A 197 11.29 -19.54 -12.28
N PRO A 198 11.77 -20.59 -12.97
CA PRO A 198 10.89 -21.65 -13.43
C PRO A 198 10.11 -22.18 -12.22
N PRO A 199 8.81 -22.45 -12.39
CA PRO A 199 7.95 -22.84 -11.28
C PRO A 199 8.58 -24.02 -10.57
N ARG A 200 8.94 -23.83 -9.30
CA ARG A 200 9.24 -24.95 -8.43
C ARG A 200 7.94 -25.71 -8.26
N ALA A 201 7.97 -27.02 -8.45
CA ALA A 201 6.85 -27.87 -8.09
C ALA A 201 6.53 -27.64 -6.61
N GLU A 202 5.40 -27.01 -6.34
CA GLU A 202 4.88 -26.83 -4.99
C GLU A 202 4.46 -28.21 -4.46
N PRO A 203 4.80 -28.56 -3.21
CA PRO A 203 4.27 -29.77 -2.61
C PRO A 203 2.75 -29.65 -2.48
N ASP A 204 2.03 -30.73 -2.78
CA ASP A 204 0.60 -30.89 -2.52
C ASP A 204 0.30 -30.48 -1.07
N ILE A 205 -0.31 -29.31 -0.86
CA ILE A 205 -0.85 -28.89 0.44
C ILE A 205 -2.23 -29.53 0.57
N LEU A 206 -2.24 -30.84 0.76
CA LEU A 206 -3.40 -31.56 1.27
C LEU A 206 -3.36 -31.49 2.80
N GLU A 207 -4.31 -30.72 3.36
CA GLU A 207 -4.66 -30.61 4.79
C GLU A 207 -3.62 -29.93 5.70
N ASP A 208 -3.74 -28.61 5.91
CA ASP A 208 -3.05 -27.93 7.01
C ASP A 208 -3.73 -28.27 8.36
N PRO A 209 -3.08 -29.04 9.26
CA PRO A 209 -3.67 -29.47 10.52
C PRO A 209 -3.74 -28.34 11.57
N THR A 210 -3.15 -27.17 11.31
CA THR A 210 -3.06 -26.04 12.26
C THR A 210 -4.29 -25.15 12.29
N LEU A 211 -5.18 -25.24 11.29
CA LEU A 211 -6.41 -24.46 11.24
C LEU A 211 -7.44 -24.94 12.29
N PRO A 212 -8.13 -24.03 13.00
CA PRO A 212 -9.22 -24.38 13.90
C PRO A 212 -10.28 -25.22 13.20
N ARG A 213 -10.84 -26.22 13.89
CA ARG A 213 -11.82 -27.17 13.33
C ARG A 213 -12.99 -26.50 12.59
N ARG A 214 -13.45 -25.33 13.06
CA ARG A 214 -14.53 -24.56 12.41
C ARG A 214 -14.12 -23.93 11.07
N ALA A 215 -12.86 -23.54 10.89
CA ALA A 215 -12.36 -23.01 9.61
C ALA A 215 -12.34 -24.11 8.52
N ARG A 216 -12.00 -25.35 8.91
CA ARG A 216 -12.08 -26.53 8.02
C ARG A 216 -13.51 -26.91 7.68
N GLU A 217 -14.41 -26.94 8.67
CA GLU A 217 -15.85 -27.16 8.46
C GLU A 217 -16.47 -26.07 7.57
N PHE A 218 -15.94 -24.85 7.62
CA PHE A 218 -16.36 -23.71 6.80
C PHE A 218 -15.87 -23.80 5.34
N GLU A 219 -14.59 -24.11 5.10
CA GLU A 219 -14.07 -24.35 3.73
C GLU A 219 -14.87 -25.45 3.02
N GLN A 220 -15.27 -26.49 3.77
CA GLN A 220 -16.13 -27.55 3.27
C GLN A 220 -17.56 -27.07 2.95
N ALA A 221 -18.12 -26.20 3.79
CA ALA A 221 -19.46 -25.62 3.60
C ALA A 221 -19.51 -24.67 2.38
N VAL A 222 -18.51 -23.79 2.22
CA VAL A 222 -18.37 -22.89 1.06
C VAL A 222 -18.24 -23.69 -0.24
N ARG A 223 -17.45 -24.77 -0.24
CA ARG A 223 -17.30 -25.68 -1.38
C ARG A 223 -18.58 -26.43 -1.76
N SER A 224 -19.52 -26.55 -0.83
CA SER A 224 -20.79 -27.29 -0.99
C SER A 224 -22.01 -26.42 -1.30
N GLY A 225 -21.86 -25.08 -1.33
CA GLY A 225 -22.95 -24.16 -1.68
C GLY A 225 -24.07 -24.02 -0.63
N LEU A 226 -23.81 -24.31 0.65
CA LEU A 226 -24.78 -24.15 1.74
C LEU A 226 -24.84 -22.71 2.29
N PRO A 227 -26.02 -22.27 2.81
CA PRO A 227 -26.20 -20.91 3.33
C PRO A 227 -25.39 -20.67 4.61
N PRO A 228 -25.02 -19.41 4.92
CA PRO A 228 -24.20 -19.09 6.07
C PRO A 228 -24.92 -19.37 7.41
N LEU A 229 -24.16 -19.95 8.34
CA LEU A 229 -24.45 -20.06 9.78
C LEU A 229 -24.55 -18.66 10.45
N PRO A 230 -25.15 -18.52 11.65
CA PRO A 230 -25.93 -17.35 12.07
C PRO A 230 -25.13 -16.05 12.17
N ARG A 231 -25.76 -14.94 11.78
CA ARG A 231 -25.27 -13.57 11.99
C ARG A 231 -25.24 -13.21 13.48
N ALA A 232 -24.32 -12.29 13.79
CA ALA A 232 -24.13 -11.50 15.00
C ALA A 232 -23.05 -11.98 15.99
N GLN A 233 -21.79 -11.72 15.65
CA GLN A 233 -20.90 -10.98 16.54
C GLN A 233 -20.28 -9.86 15.71
N THR A 234 -20.38 -8.61 16.17
CA THR A 234 -19.62 -7.51 15.56
C THR A 234 -18.13 -7.85 15.72
N PRO A 235 -17.33 -7.79 14.65
CA PRO A 235 -15.89 -8.02 14.76
C PRO A 235 -15.29 -7.10 15.83
N GLN A 236 -14.39 -7.64 16.66
CA GLN A 236 -13.73 -6.85 17.69
C GLN A 236 -12.66 -5.96 17.03
N PRO A 237 -12.55 -4.67 17.38
CA PRO A 237 -11.44 -3.84 16.95
C PRO A 237 -10.08 -4.50 17.27
N GLY A 238 -9.10 -4.35 16.38
CA GLY A 238 -7.80 -5.00 16.43
C GLY A 238 -7.79 -6.46 15.97
N SER A 239 -8.93 -7.04 15.57
CA SER A 239 -8.99 -8.40 15.01
C SER A 239 -8.72 -8.44 13.50
N THR A 240 -8.55 -9.65 12.96
CA THR A 240 -8.35 -9.87 11.52
C THR A 240 -9.70 -10.00 10.80
N LEU A 241 -9.81 -9.33 9.64
CA LEU A 241 -10.91 -9.50 8.69
C LEU A 241 -10.37 -10.10 7.39
N TYR A 242 -11.04 -11.12 6.88
CA TYR A 242 -10.78 -11.68 5.56
C TYR A 242 -11.73 -11.03 4.55
N VAL A 243 -11.17 -10.39 3.53
CA VAL A 243 -11.93 -9.69 2.49
C VAL A 243 -11.72 -10.39 1.16
N TYR A 244 -12.80 -10.91 0.60
CA TYR A 244 -12.84 -11.52 -0.73
C TYR A 244 -13.55 -10.59 -1.70
N SER A 245 -13.04 -10.46 -2.91
CA SER A 245 -13.65 -9.61 -3.94
C SER A 245 -13.47 -10.22 -5.33
N ASP A 246 -14.46 -10.02 -6.19
CA ASP A 246 -14.46 -10.46 -7.59
C ASP A 246 -15.20 -9.44 -8.47
N GLY A 247 -14.67 -9.20 -9.68
CA GLY A 247 -15.30 -8.39 -10.70
C GLY A 247 -15.73 -9.22 -11.91
N ALA A 248 -17.03 -9.19 -12.25
CA ALA A 248 -17.56 -9.86 -13.42
C ALA A 248 -17.86 -8.85 -14.55
N SER A 249 -17.49 -9.18 -15.80
CA SER A 249 -17.86 -8.37 -16.98
C SER A 249 -18.31 -9.23 -18.16
N ARG A 250 -19.41 -8.82 -18.82
CA ARG A 250 -20.00 -9.43 -20.02
C ARG A 250 -19.69 -8.54 -21.22
N GLY A 251 -18.62 -8.90 -21.94
CA GLY A 251 -17.96 -8.03 -22.90
C GLY A 251 -16.77 -7.33 -22.22
N ASN A 252 -15.64 -7.17 -22.90
CA ASN A 252 -14.44 -6.58 -22.29
C ASN A 252 -13.91 -5.44 -23.18
N PRO A 253 -14.45 -4.21 -23.05
CA PRO A 253 -15.39 -3.72 -22.03
C PRO A 253 -16.87 -4.09 -22.29
N GLY A 254 -17.68 -4.05 -21.24
CA GLY A 254 -19.12 -4.33 -21.30
C GLY A 254 -19.81 -4.22 -19.95
N LYS A 255 -21.07 -4.67 -19.88
CA LYS A 255 -21.87 -4.69 -18.64
C LYS A 255 -21.13 -5.48 -17.57
N ALA A 256 -20.96 -4.90 -16.40
CA ALA A 256 -20.15 -5.48 -15.35
C ALA A 256 -20.82 -5.39 -13.98
N ALA A 257 -20.25 -6.08 -13.02
CA ALA A 257 -20.66 -6.03 -11.63
C ALA A 257 -19.47 -6.33 -10.73
N THR A 258 -19.63 -5.93 -9.47
CA THR A 258 -18.73 -6.27 -8.37
C THR A 258 -19.42 -7.27 -7.45
N GLY A 259 -18.63 -8.07 -6.76
CA GLY A 259 -19.06 -8.90 -5.65
C GLY A 259 -17.96 -8.95 -4.60
N PHE A 260 -18.34 -8.89 -3.33
CA PHE A 260 -17.40 -9.02 -2.22
C PHE A 260 -18.02 -9.73 -1.03
N VAL A 261 -17.14 -10.29 -0.19
CA VAL A 261 -17.48 -10.97 1.05
C VAL A 261 -16.49 -10.59 2.13
N VAL A 262 -16.98 -10.24 3.31
CA VAL A 262 -16.18 -9.93 4.50
C VAL A 262 -16.46 -10.97 5.57
N MET A 263 -15.40 -11.55 6.12
CA MET A 263 -15.46 -12.55 7.19
C MET A 263 -14.56 -12.16 8.36
N ASP A 264 -14.91 -12.62 9.56
CA ASP A 264 -14.09 -12.43 10.76
C ASP A 264 -12.98 -13.50 10.88
N GLY A 265 -12.10 -13.33 11.86
CA GLY A 265 -11.03 -14.27 12.20
C GLY A 265 -11.48 -15.71 12.54
N ALA A 266 -12.77 -15.92 12.80
CA ALA A 266 -13.36 -17.24 13.06
C ALA A 266 -13.97 -17.88 11.80
N GLY A 267 -13.92 -17.19 10.65
CA GLY A 267 -14.53 -17.61 9.39
C GLY A 267 -16.04 -17.39 9.34
N LEU A 268 -16.59 -16.53 10.21
CA LEU A 268 -18.02 -16.19 10.17
C LEU A 268 -18.26 -15.04 9.20
N LEU A 269 -19.36 -15.12 8.46
CA LEU A 269 -19.79 -14.07 7.55
C LEU A 269 -20.16 -12.81 8.33
N VAL A 270 -19.43 -11.73 8.07
CA VAL A 270 -19.75 -10.39 8.54
C VAL A 270 -20.72 -9.73 7.56
N HIS A 271 -20.33 -9.68 6.28
CA HIS A 271 -21.14 -9.08 5.23
C HIS A 271 -20.81 -9.65 3.84
N GLU A 272 -21.73 -9.48 2.90
CA GLU A 272 -21.52 -9.72 1.48
C GLU A 272 -22.36 -8.73 0.69
N GLY A 273 -21.84 -8.25 -0.42
CA GLY A 273 -22.48 -7.20 -1.22
C GLY A 273 -21.86 -7.09 -2.60
N GLY A 274 -22.43 -6.22 -3.41
CA GLY A 274 -21.97 -5.96 -4.77
C GLY A 274 -22.88 -4.97 -5.49
N SER A 275 -22.34 -4.37 -6.55
CA SER A 275 -22.97 -3.28 -7.29
C SER A 275 -22.87 -3.50 -8.79
N ARG A 276 -23.85 -2.99 -9.53
CA ARG A 276 -23.81 -3.00 -11.00
C ARG A 276 -22.89 -1.91 -11.52
N LEU A 277 -22.18 -2.24 -12.61
CA LEU A 277 -21.32 -1.35 -13.37
C LEU A 277 -21.81 -1.32 -14.82
N GLU A 278 -21.88 -0.13 -15.43
CA GLU A 278 -22.46 0.00 -16.77
C GLU A 278 -21.53 -0.51 -17.88
N ASP A 279 -20.30 0.02 -17.96
CA ASP A 279 -19.32 -0.35 -18.97
C ASP A 279 -17.92 -0.40 -18.34
N CYS A 280 -17.42 -1.61 -18.07
CA CYS A 280 -16.10 -1.82 -17.49
C CYS A 280 -15.40 -3.01 -18.13
N THR A 281 -14.08 -2.90 -18.26
CA THR A 281 -13.22 -4.06 -18.51
C THR A 281 -13.20 -4.99 -17.29
N ASN A 282 -12.82 -6.25 -17.49
CA ASN A 282 -12.71 -7.20 -16.37
C ASN A 282 -11.81 -6.65 -15.25
N ASN A 283 -10.62 -6.15 -15.60
CA ASN A 283 -9.68 -5.62 -14.61
C ASN A 283 -10.22 -4.38 -13.88
N GLN A 284 -11.01 -3.52 -14.54
CA GLN A 284 -11.66 -2.40 -13.86
C GLN A 284 -12.71 -2.88 -12.87
N ALA A 285 -13.49 -3.93 -13.22
CA ALA A 285 -14.46 -4.52 -12.31
C ALA A 285 -13.77 -5.13 -11.07
N GLU A 286 -12.64 -5.83 -11.25
CA GLU A 286 -11.86 -6.43 -10.16
C GLU A 286 -11.36 -5.38 -9.16
N TYR A 287 -10.75 -4.29 -9.65
CA TYR A 287 -10.35 -3.19 -8.77
C TYR A 287 -11.54 -2.55 -8.06
N ARG A 288 -12.65 -2.34 -8.78
CA ARG A 288 -13.86 -1.74 -8.21
C ARG A 288 -14.47 -2.62 -7.13
N ALA A 289 -14.43 -3.94 -7.29
CA ALA A 289 -14.92 -4.88 -6.29
C ALA A 289 -14.10 -4.81 -4.99
N LEU A 290 -12.76 -4.76 -5.11
CA LEU A 290 -11.91 -4.56 -3.94
C LEU A 290 -12.17 -3.20 -3.27
N ILE A 291 -12.26 -2.12 -4.05
CA ILE A 291 -12.53 -0.77 -3.53
C ILE A 291 -13.87 -0.75 -2.78
N GLU A 292 -14.92 -1.31 -3.36
CA GLU A 292 -16.25 -1.35 -2.74
C GLU A 292 -16.24 -2.14 -1.43
N ALA A 293 -15.51 -3.26 -1.37
CA ALA A 293 -15.32 -4.02 -0.15
C ALA A 293 -14.64 -3.18 0.94
N LEU A 294 -13.56 -2.46 0.58
CA LEU A 294 -12.80 -1.62 1.51
C LEU A 294 -13.62 -0.43 2.02
N GLU A 295 -14.35 0.26 1.12
CA GLU A 295 -15.26 1.35 1.48
C GLU A 295 -16.39 0.89 2.40
N TRP A 296 -16.87 -0.35 2.20
CA TRP A 296 -17.87 -0.94 3.10
C TRP A 296 -17.27 -1.19 4.49
N VAL A 297 -16.08 -1.78 4.59
CA VAL A 297 -15.43 -2.03 5.89
C VAL A 297 -15.15 -0.70 6.61
N GLU A 298 -14.59 0.29 5.92
CA GLU A 298 -14.36 1.63 6.45
C GLU A 298 -15.64 2.25 7.02
N ARG A 299 -16.73 2.26 6.22
CA ARG A 299 -17.97 2.92 6.60
C ARG A 299 -18.68 2.23 7.77
N GLU A 300 -18.71 0.89 7.77
CA GLU A 300 -19.53 0.12 8.72
C GLU A 300 -18.77 -0.31 9.97
N LEU A 301 -17.45 -0.51 9.87
CA LEU A 301 -16.61 -1.05 10.95
C LEU A 301 -15.49 -0.09 11.39
N GLY A 302 -15.07 0.83 10.52
CA GLY A 302 -13.92 1.71 10.75
C GLY A 302 -12.58 1.03 10.40
N HIS A 303 -11.48 1.62 10.85
CA HIS A 303 -10.13 1.26 10.41
C HIS A 303 -9.34 0.34 11.34
N ASP A 304 -9.81 0.09 12.56
CA ASP A 304 -9.07 -0.69 13.57
C ASP A 304 -9.16 -2.20 13.33
N PHE A 305 -8.60 -2.68 12.22
CA PHE A 305 -8.58 -4.08 11.81
C PHE A 305 -7.31 -4.42 11.02
N HIS A 306 -6.90 -5.69 11.12
CA HIS A 306 -5.92 -6.27 10.21
C HIS A 306 -6.65 -6.88 9.03
N LEU A 307 -6.51 -6.32 7.82
CA LEU A 307 -7.16 -6.85 6.63
C LEU A 307 -6.30 -7.92 5.95
N GLU A 308 -6.89 -9.06 5.60
CA GLU A 308 -6.31 -9.98 4.62
C GLU A 308 -7.21 -10.01 3.38
N CYS A 309 -6.81 -9.29 2.35
CA CYS A 309 -7.52 -9.19 1.08
C CYS A 309 -7.13 -10.34 0.15
N ARG A 310 -8.08 -11.23 -0.13
CA ARG A 310 -7.94 -12.43 -0.95
C ARG A 310 -8.65 -12.24 -2.28
N LEU A 311 -7.89 -12.27 -3.38
CA LEU A 311 -8.40 -12.10 -4.74
C LEU A 311 -7.90 -13.23 -5.63
N ASP A 312 -8.69 -13.69 -6.59
CA ASP A 312 -8.25 -14.61 -7.64
C ASP A 312 -7.68 -13.90 -8.88
N SER A 313 -7.72 -12.57 -8.91
CA SER A 313 -7.02 -11.75 -9.89
C SER A 313 -5.56 -11.53 -9.51
N GLU A 314 -4.67 -12.43 -9.96
CA GLU A 314 -3.22 -12.32 -9.73
C GLU A 314 -2.65 -10.98 -10.20
N LEU A 315 -3.16 -10.45 -11.32
CA LEU A 315 -2.75 -9.16 -11.88
C LEU A 315 -2.97 -8.02 -10.87
N VAL A 316 -4.18 -7.93 -10.30
CA VAL A 316 -4.54 -6.87 -9.35
C VAL A 316 -3.70 -6.99 -8.08
N VAL A 317 -3.56 -8.20 -7.54
CA VAL A 317 -2.72 -8.46 -6.36
C VAL A 317 -1.28 -8.01 -6.60
N LYS A 318 -0.68 -8.43 -7.72
CA LYS A 318 0.71 -8.07 -8.05
C LYS A 318 0.90 -6.59 -8.33
N GLN A 319 -0.10 -5.93 -8.94
CA GLN A 319 -0.05 -4.49 -9.16
C GLN A 319 -0.13 -3.69 -7.86
N LEU A 320 -1.05 -4.05 -6.96
CA LEU A 320 -1.17 -3.41 -5.65
C LEU A 320 0.06 -3.66 -4.76
N LYS A 321 0.69 -4.84 -4.87
CA LYS A 321 1.97 -5.14 -4.22
C LYS A 321 3.19 -4.44 -4.83
N GLY A 322 3.01 -3.66 -5.90
CA GLY A 322 4.09 -3.02 -6.65
C GLY A 322 5.00 -3.99 -7.39
N GLU A 323 4.60 -5.26 -7.54
CA GLU A 323 5.36 -6.27 -8.30
C GLU A 323 5.21 -6.03 -9.80
N TYR A 324 4.02 -5.62 -10.24
CA TYR A 324 3.72 -5.30 -11.64
C TYR A 324 3.37 -3.82 -11.81
N LYS A 325 3.90 -3.18 -12.86
CA LYS A 325 3.52 -1.80 -13.23
C LYS A 325 2.06 -1.76 -13.71
N VAL A 326 1.29 -0.79 -13.23
CA VAL A 326 -0.04 -0.45 -13.78
C VAL A 326 0.17 0.35 -15.06
N LYS A 327 0.14 -0.34 -16.22
CA LYS A 327 0.42 0.27 -17.52
C LYS A 327 -0.76 1.01 -18.13
N LYS A 328 -1.99 0.59 -17.85
CA LYS A 328 -3.20 1.21 -18.41
C LYS A 328 -3.58 2.44 -17.59
N GLU A 329 -3.71 3.59 -18.24
CA GLU A 329 -4.05 4.85 -17.58
C GLU A 329 -5.37 4.74 -16.79
N GLU A 330 -6.38 4.05 -17.33
CA GLU A 330 -7.68 3.92 -16.66
C GLU A 330 -7.63 3.07 -15.38
N LEU A 331 -6.59 2.24 -15.21
CA LEU A 331 -6.42 1.40 -14.01
C LEU A 331 -5.63 2.11 -12.91
N LYS A 332 -4.83 3.12 -13.23
CA LYS A 332 -4.05 3.87 -12.25
C LYS A 332 -4.91 4.49 -11.14
N PRO A 333 -5.98 5.26 -11.44
CA PRO A 333 -6.80 5.87 -10.38
C PRO A 333 -7.49 4.83 -9.50
N LEU A 334 -7.86 3.67 -10.06
CA LEU A 334 -8.44 2.57 -9.30
C LEU A 334 -7.41 1.91 -8.39
N SER A 335 -6.21 1.64 -8.90
CA SER A 335 -5.10 1.11 -8.10
C SER A 335 -4.72 2.05 -6.96
N MET A 336 -4.69 3.36 -7.22
CA MET A 336 -4.38 4.36 -6.20
C MET A 336 -5.47 4.43 -5.13
N LYS A 337 -6.74 4.45 -5.53
CA LYS A 337 -7.85 4.44 -4.57
C LYS A 337 -7.83 3.21 -3.67
N ALA A 338 -7.60 2.02 -4.23
CA ALA A 338 -7.49 0.79 -3.46
C ALA A 338 -6.33 0.84 -2.45
N LEU A 339 -5.15 1.32 -2.87
CA LEU A 339 -4.00 1.47 -1.96
C LEU A 339 -4.27 2.48 -0.85
N ASN A 340 -4.85 3.64 -1.17
CA ASN A 340 -5.18 4.66 -0.17
C ASN A 340 -6.14 4.11 0.89
N LEU A 341 -7.18 3.39 0.48
CA LEU A 341 -8.12 2.76 1.40
C LEU A 341 -7.41 1.73 2.31
N LEU A 342 -6.56 0.87 1.73
CA LEU A 342 -5.81 -0.13 2.49
C LEU A 342 -4.91 0.51 3.56
N MET A 343 -4.34 1.69 3.28
CA MET A 343 -3.40 2.36 4.18
C MET A 343 -4.03 2.95 5.43
N TYR A 344 -5.35 3.15 5.45
CA TYR A 344 -6.04 3.62 6.66
C TYR A 344 -6.19 2.52 7.72
N PHE A 345 -6.17 1.24 7.33
CA PHE A 345 -6.34 0.12 8.26
C PHE A 345 -5.08 -0.15 9.09
N THR A 346 -5.26 -0.70 10.31
CA THR A 346 -4.17 -1.03 11.24
C THR A 346 -3.05 -1.85 10.59
N ALA A 347 -3.41 -2.81 9.74
CA ALA A 347 -2.49 -3.48 8.83
C ALA A 347 -3.26 -4.08 7.65
N PHE A 348 -2.57 -4.40 6.57
CA PHE A 348 -3.15 -5.18 5.48
C PHE A 348 -2.16 -6.19 4.87
N GLU A 349 -2.70 -7.32 4.41
CA GLU A 349 -2.04 -8.31 3.55
C GLU A 349 -2.87 -8.48 2.28
N LEU A 350 -2.19 -8.57 1.13
CA LEU A 350 -2.79 -8.93 -0.15
C LEU A 350 -2.39 -10.37 -0.48
N ARG A 351 -3.35 -11.23 -0.80
CA ARG A 351 -3.11 -12.62 -1.17
C ARG A 351 -3.84 -12.97 -2.45
N HIS A 352 -3.10 -13.59 -3.37
CA HIS A 352 -3.71 -14.25 -4.52
C HIS A 352 -4.18 -15.63 -4.07
N VAL A 353 -5.45 -15.96 -4.34
CA VAL A 353 -6.05 -17.26 -4.01
C VAL A 353 -6.65 -17.93 -5.25
N PRO A 354 -6.70 -19.27 -5.32
CA PRO A 354 -7.41 -19.96 -6.40
C PRO A 354 -8.90 -19.55 -6.46
N ARG A 355 -9.48 -19.55 -7.67
CA ARG A 355 -10.90 -19.21 -7.90
C ARG A 355 -11.89 -20.04 -7.07
N ALA A 356 -11.52 -21.28 -6.72
CA ALA A 356 -12.34 -22.13 -5.85
C ALA A 356 -12.50 -21.55 -4.43
N GLU A 357 -11.49 -20.82 -3.94
CA GLU A 357 -11.53 -20.14 -2.64
C GLU A 357 -12.27 -18.80 -2.72
N ASN A 358 -12.28 -18.15 -3.90
CA ASN A 358 -13.02 -16.90 -4.15
C ASN A 358 -14.47 -17.11 -4.65
N ALA A 359 -14.95 -18.36 -4.67
CA ALA A 359 -16.21 -18.73 -5.33
C ALA A 359 -17.45 -17.96 -4.84
N ARG A 360 -17.46 -17.53 -3.58
CA ARG A 360 -18.58 -16.78 -3.01
C ARG A 360 -18.64 -15.33 -3.50
N ALA A 361 -17.50 -14.67 -3.68
CA ALA A 361 -17.43 -13.33 -4.25
C ALA A 361 -17.77 -13.37 -5.75
N ASP A 362 -17.27 -14.36 -6.49
CA ASP A 362 -17.63 -14.61 -7.89
C ASP A 362 -19.13 -14.88 -8.07
N ALA A 363 -19.72 -15.70 -7.20
CA ALA A 363 -21.17 -15.94 -7.22
C ALA A 363 -21.96 -14.64 -6.96
N MET A 364 -21.48 -13.79 -6.04
CA MET A 364 -22.09 -12.49 -5.76
C MET A 364 -22.02 -11.56 -6.98
N ALA A 365 -20.85 -11.44 -7.62
CA ALA A 365 -20.66 -10.59 -8.79
C ALA A 365 -21.57 -11.05 -9.95
N ASN A 366 -21.64 -12.35 -10.22
CA ASN A 366 -22.52 -12.90 -11.26
C ASN A 366 -24.01 -12.72 -10.92
N ALA A 367 -24.42 -12.91 -9.67
CA ALA A 367 -25.79 -12.68 -9.24
C ALA A 367 -26.21 -11.22 -9.44
N VAL A 368 -25.33 -10.27 -9.09
CA VAL A 368 -25.56 -8.84 -9.30
C VAL A 368 -25.63 -8.52 -10.79
N LEU A 369 -24.78 -9.13 -11.63
CA LEU A 369 -24.71 -8.91 -13.07
C LEU A 369 -25.91 -9.46 -13.85
N ASP A 370 -26.42 -10.62 -13.45
CA ASP A 370 -27.51 -11.32 -14.14
C ASP A 370 -28.90 -10.95 -13.56
N GLY A 371 -28.99 -10.51 -12.30
CA GLY A 371 -30.24 -10.27 -11.57
C GLY A 371 -31.02 -8.97 -11.84
N GLY A 372 -30.69 -8.22 -12.88
CA GLY A 372 -31.28 -6.92 -13.21
C GLY A 372 -31.92 -6.98 -14.58
N SER A 373 -33.15 -7.52 -14.56
CA SER A 373 -34.14 -7.42 -15.62
C SER A 373 -35.11 -6.31 -15.30
#